data_AF-A0A140E5F4-F1
#
_entry.id   AF-A0A140E5F4-F1
#
_cell.length_a   1.000
_cell.length_b   1.000
_cell.length_c   1.000
_cell.angle_alpha   90.00
_cell.angle_beta   90.00
_cell.angle_gamma   90.00
#
_symmetry.space_group_name_H-M   'P 1'
#
loop_
_entity.id
_entity.type
_entity.pdbx_description
1 polymer ?
#
loop_
_entity_poly.entity_id
_entity_poly.type
_entity_poly.pdbx_seq_one_letter_code
_entity_poly.pdbx_strand_id
1 'polypeptide(L)'
;MVKQLFKARSADIIISAPKGFGARMMAARELCGLSQLEAYPLFGYQNSSRLAKIELGVDVERVSVPFVGAASRAYDVSVEFLLSLSDHPSRNPAEVTESRVQKILTDLMAGEEERIRSIAVALDKIAAQVERNETRTKELLDAINRFRELNPEFEDMPGGAKLDRLIFESRQDAKRGTEELAGLRKSLKQIS
;
A
#
# COMPACT_ATOMS: atom_id res chain seq x y z
N MET A 1 -40.99 -20.65 8.62
CA MET A 1 -41.46 -21.17 7.32
C MET A 1 -40.29 -21.64 6.41
N VAL A 2 -39.26 -22.31 6.97
CA VAL A 2 -38.03 -22.70 6.22
C VAL A 2 -37.86 -24.23 6.13
N LYS A 3 -38.65 -25.01 6.88
CA LYS A 3 -38.51 -26.48 6.99
C LYS A 3 -39.04 -27.29 5.80
N GLN A 4 -39.48 -26.67 4.70
CA GLN A 4 -40.07 -27.39 3.55
C GLN A 4 -39.35 -27.19 2.20
N LEU A 5 -38.21 -26.52 2.13
CA LEU A 5 -37.53 -26.26 0.85
C LEU A 5 -36.65 -27.41 0.30
N PHE A 6 -36.47 -28.51 1.05
CA PHE A 6 -35.60 -29.62 0.63
C PHE A 6 -36.33 -30.87 0.12
N LYS A 7 -37.61 -30.76 -0.24
CA LYS A 7 -38.37 -31.89 -0.80
C LYS A 7 -38.93 -31.55 -2.17
N ALA A 8 -38.06 -31.29 -3.15
CA ALA A 8 -38.43 -31.23 -4.55
C ALA A 8 -37.35 -31.88 -5.43
N ARG A 9 -37.82 -32.82 -6.25
CA ARG A 9 -37.07 -33.55 -7.27
C ARG A 9 -36.36 -32.58 -8.23
N SER A 10 -35.04 -32.64 -8.29
CA SER A 10 -34.22 -32.16 -9.39
C SER A 10 -33.02 -33.09 -9.41
N ALA A 11 -32.58 -33.57 -10.59
CA ALA A 11 -31.33 -34.33 -10.66
C ALA A 11 -30.25 -33.50 -9.95
N ASP A 12 -29.57 -34.08 -8.95
CA ASP A 12 -28.52 -33.39 -8.21
C ASP A 12 -27.43 -33.02 -9.21
N ILE A 13 -27.47 -31.78 -9.71
CA ILE A 13 -26.39 -31.24 -10.54
C ILE A 13 -25.19 -31.14 -9.61
N ILE A 14 -24.26 -32.07 -9.80
CA ILE A 14 -23.01 -32.15 -9.07
C ILE A 14 -21.94 -31.51 -9.93
N ILE A 15 -21.25 -30.53 -9.37
CA ILE A 15 -20.08 -29.91 -9.98
C ILE A 15 -18.81 -30.38 -9.25
N SER A 16 -17.69 -30.36 -9.95
CA SER A 16 -16.40 -30.47 -9.28
C SER A 16 -16.18 -29.23 -8.43
N ALA A 17 -15.82 -29.40 -7.16
CA ALA A 17 -15.52 -28.24 -6.33
C ALA A 17 -14.12 -27.70 -6.70
N PRO A 18 -13.99 -26.39 -6.92
CA PRO A 18 -12.70 -25.78 -7.19
C PRO A 18 -11.79 -25.87 -5.97
N LYS A 19 -10.49 -25.82 -6.23
CA LYS A 19 -9.47 -25.81 -5.17
C LYS A 19 -9.73 -24.62 -4.23
N GLY A 20 -9.73 -24.87 -2.92
CA GLY A 20 -9.99 -23.83 -1.91
C GLY A 20 -11.47 -23.59 -1.58
N PHE A 21 -12.42 -24.31 -2.18
CA PHE A 21 -13.85 -24.22 -1.82
C PHE A 21 -14.10 -24.38 -0.32
N GLY A 22 -13.45 -25.37 0.32
CA GLY A 22 -13.57 -25.58 1.78
C GLY A 22 -13.10 -24.37 2.60
N ALA A 23 -11.95 -23.80 2.23
CA ALA A 23 -11.44 -22.60 2.89
C ALA A 23 -12.37 -21.40 2.70
N ARG A 24 -13.02 -21.25 1.53
CA ARG A 24 -14.02 -20.20 1.30
C ARG A 24 -15.30 -20.41 2.10
N MET A 25 -15.74 -21.66 2.27
CA MET A 25 -16.86 -21.99 3.17
C MET A 25 -16.56 -21.61 4.61
N MET A 26 -15.35 -21.89 5.08
CA MET A 26 -14.87 -21.49 6.42
C MET A 26 -14.84 -19.97 6.56
N ALA A 27 -14.21 -19.27 5.62
CA ALA A 27 -14.12 -17.82 5.61
C ALA A 27 -15.51 -17.15 5.56
N ALA A 28 -16.43 -17.66 4.75
CA ALA A 28 -17.81 -17.15 4.69
C ALA A 28 -18.52 -17.30 6.04
N ARG A 29 -18.38 -18.45 6.70
CA ARG A 29 -18.95 -18.69 8.03
C ARG A 29 -18.40 -17.69 9.06
N GLU A 30 -17.09 -17.47 9.05
CA GLU A 30 -16.40 -16.57 9.97
C GLU A 30 -16.75 -15.10 9.72
N LEU A 31 -16.94 -14.68 8.47
CA LEU A 31 -17.43 -13.35 8.12
C LEU A 31 -18.83 -13.07 8.70
N CYS A 32 -19.66 -14.11 8.83
CA CYS A 32 -20.96 -14.02 9.50
C CYS A 32 -20.88 -14.12 11.03
N GLY A 33 -19.68 -14.30 11.60
CA GLY A 33 -19.49 -14.48 13.05
C GLY A 33 -20.06 -15.79 13.61
N LEU A 34 -20.30 -16.80 12.76
CA LEU A 34 -20.91 -18.06 13.17
C LEU A 34 -19.85 -19.10 13.59
N SER A 35 -20.08 -19.80 14.69
CA SER A 35 -19.34 -21.03 14.99
C SER A 35 -19.82 -22.20 14.12
N GLN A 36 -19.01 -23.25 13.98
CA GLN A 36 -19.44 -24.47 13.27
C GLN A 36 -20.68 -25.12 13.90
N LEU A 37 -20.86 -25.01 15.23
CA LEU A 37 -22.01 -25.55 15.96
C LEU A 37 -23.31 -24.79 15.65
N GLU A 38 -23.21 -23.50 15.36
CA GLU A 38 -24.35 -22.67 14.96
C GLU A 38 -24.68 -22.79 13.47
N ALA A 39 -23.66 -23.08 12.65
CA ALA A 39 -23.80 -23.13 11.20
C ALA A 39 -24.32 -24.47 10.67
N TYR A 40 -23.94 -25.62 11.24
CA TYR A 40 -24.35 -26.93 10.71
C TYR A 40 -25.87 -27.16 10.59
N PRO A 41 -26.74 -26.63 11.50
CA PRO A 41 -28.18 -26.78 11.38
C PRO A 41 -28.76 -26.05 10.16
N LEU A 42 -28.10 -24.99 9.67
CA LEU A 42 -28.52 -24.22 8.49
C LEU A 42 -28.50 -25.06 7.21
N PHE A 43 -27.67 -26.11 7.19
CA PHE A 43 -27.53 -27.06 6.10
C PHE A 43 -28.32 -28.36 6.31
N GLY A 44 -29.10 -28.44 7.39
CA GLY A 44 -29.88 -29.64 7.73
C GLY A 44 -29.05 -30.82 8.23
N TYR A 45 -27.80 -30.59 8.66
CA TYR A 45 -26.95 -31.64 9.23
C TYR A 45 -27.33 -31.94 10.68
N GLN A 46 -27.05 -33.17 11.13
CA GLN A 46 -27.32 -33.61 12.50
C GLN A 46 -26.17 -33.25 13.46
N ASN A 47 -24.97 -33.03 12.94
CA ASN A 47 -23.79 -32.62 13.69
C ASN A 47 -22.84 -31.76 12.83
N SER A 48 -21.85 -31.13 13.48
CA SER A 48 -20.86 -30.27 12.83
C SER A 48 -19.79 -31.04 12.06
N SER A 49 -19.63 -32.35 12.27
CA SER A 49 -18.54 -33.14 11.69
C SER A 49 -18.53 -33.12 10.16
N ARG A 50 -19.71 -33.12 9.53
CA ARG A 50 -19.82 -33.03 8.07
C ARG A 50 -19.42 -31.65 7.55
N LEU A 51 -19.86 -30.59 8.22
CA LEU A 51 -19.48 -29.22 7.86
C LEU A 51 -17.97 -29.00 8.05
N ALA A 52 -17.39 -29.50 9.14
CA ALA A 52 -15.96 -29.41 9.40
C ALA A 52 -15.11 -30.10 8.31
N LYS A 53 -15.52 -31.29 7.84
CA LYS A 53 -14.85 -31.97 6.71
C LYS A 53 -14.89 -31.13 5.44
N ILE A 54 -16.04 -30.53 5.14
CA ILE A 54 -16.20 -29.63 3.97
C ILE A 54 -15.27 -28.42 4.08
N GLU A 55 -15.24 -27.77 5.24
CA GLU A 55 -14.39 -26.59 5.48
C GLU A 55 -12.89 -26.92 5.42
N LEU A 56 -12.50 -28.11 5.86
CA LEU A 56 -11.12 -28.60 5.77
C LEU A 56 -10.74 -29.10 4.36
N GLY A 57 -11.68 -29.12 3.41
CA GLY A 57 -11.43 -29.65 2.07
C GLY A 57 -11.31 -31.17 2.02
N VAL A 58 -11.71 -31.87 3.08
CA VAL A 58 -11.76 -33.33 3.14
C VAL A 58 -13.08 -33.80 2.53
N ASP A 59 -13.01 -34.62 1.47
CA ASP A 59 -14.18 -35.18 0.78
C ASP A 59 -15.06 -34.12 0.06
N VAL A 60 -14.41 -33.14 -0.58
CA VAL A 60 -15.07 -32.01 -1.26
C VAL A 60 -14.79 -32.00 -2.75
N GLU A 61 -14.39 -33.11 -3.35
CA GLU A 61 -14.12 -33.16 -4.80
C GLU A 61 -15.36 -32.82 -5.64
N ARG A 62 -16.54 -33.06 -5.07
CA ARG A 62 -17.85 -32.90 -5.71
C ARG A 62 -18.82 -32.23 -4.75
N VAL A 63 -19.47 -31.17 -5.21
CA VAL A 63 -20.49 -30.44 -4.45
C VAL A 63 -21.75 -30.30 -5.29
N SER A 64 -22.91 -30.36 -4.63
CA SER A 64 -24.18 -30.15 -5.33
C SER A 64 -24.47 -28.66 -5.50
N VAL A 65 -24.96 -28.26 -6.66
CA VAL A 65 -25.37 -26.87 -6.93
C VAL A 65 -26.40 -26.36 -5.92
N PRO A 66 -27.41 -27.15 -5.48
CA PRO A 66 -28.32 -26.73 -4.42
C PRO A 66 -27.63 -26.44 -3.09
N PHE A 67 -26.59 -27.21 -2.73
CA PHE A 67 -25.79 -26.96 -1.52
C PHE A 67 -25.04 -25.64 -1.61
N VAL A 68 -24.37 -25.36 -2.74
CA VAL A 68 -23.66 -24.08 -2.96
C VAL A 68 -24.64 -22.91 -2.90
N GLY A 69 -25.82 -23.02 -3.50
CA GLY A 69 -26.87 -22.01 -3.41
C GLY A 69 -27.41 -21.82 -1.98
N ALA A 70 -27.52 -22.90 -1.21
CA ALA A 70 -27.91 -22.83 0.20
C ALA A 70 -26.83 -22.15 1.05
N ALA A 71 -25.55 -22.47 0.83
CA ALA A 71 -24.42 -21.83 1.50
C ALA A 71 -24.32 -20.33 1.20
N SER A 72 -24.48 -19.95 -0.07
CA SER A 72 -24.53 -18.54 -0.48
C SER A 72 -25.61 -17.76 0.25
N ARG A 73 -26.79 -18.36 0.48
CA ARG A 73 -27.87 -17.73 1.25
C ARG A 73 -27.65 -17.77 2.77
N ALA A 74 -27.12 -18.86 3.30
CA ALA A 74 -26.91 -19.04 4.73
C ALA A 74 -25.82 -18.11 5.28
N TYR A 75 -24.79 -17.83 4.49
CA TYR A 75 -23.69 -16.94 4.85
C TYR A 75 -23.75 -15.58 4.16
N ASP A 76 -24.83 -15.30 3.44
CA ASP A 76 -25.03 -14.07 2.66
C ASP A 76 -23.82 -13.66 1.79
N VAL A 77 -23.15 -14.65 1.19
CA VAL A 77 -22.01 -14.45 0.29
C VAL A 77 -22.31 -14.83 -1.16
N SER A 78 -21.56 -14.28 -2.10
CA SER A 78 -21.67 -14.61 -3.52
C SER A 78 -21.27 -16.07 -3.79
N VAL A 79 -21.92 -16.69 -4.79
CA VAL A 79 -21.54 -18.03 -5.24
C VAL A 79 -20.12 -18.02 -5.83
N GLU A 80 -19.73 -16.92 -6.48
CA GLU A 80 -18.38 -16.74 -7.02
C GLU A 80 -17.31 -16.76 -5.93
N PHE A 81 -17.58 -16.16 -4.76
CA PHE A 81 -16.70 -16.23 -3.60
C PHE A 81 -16.55 -17.66 -3.09
N LEU A 82 -17.66 -18.38 -2.91
CA LEU A 82 -17.63 -19.78 -2.43
C LEU A 82 -16.87 -20.70 -3.40
N LEU A 83 -17.02 -20.47 -4.71
CA LEU A 83 -16.33 -21.21 -5.75
C LEU A 83 -14.91 -20.69 -6.05
N SER A 84 -14.34 -19.82 -5.21
CA SER A 84 -12.99 -19.26 -5.40
C SER A 84 -12.78 -18.55 -6.74
N LEU A 85 -13.85 -18.07 -7.38
CA LEU A 85 -13.80 -17.31 -8.64
C LEU A 85 -13.62 -15.81 -8.39
N SER A 86 -13.95 -15.34 -7.19
CA SER A 86 -13.83 -13.95 -6.75
C SER A 86 -13.37 -13.87 -5.30
N ASP A 87 -12.61 -12.83 -4.96
CA ASP A 87 -12.24 -12.51 -3.57
C ASP A 87 -13.34 -11.74 -2.83
N HIS A 88 -14.36 -11.25 -3.55
CA HIS A 88 -15.40 -10.40 -2.97
C HIS A 88 -16.57 -11.21 -2.41
N PRO A 89 -16.80 -11.20 -1.08
CA PRO A 89 -17.84 -12.00 -0.45
C PRO A 89 -19.25 -11.47 -0.73
N SER A 90 -19.44 -10.16 -0.94
CA SER A 90 -20.80 -9.58 -1.07
C SER A 90 -21.56 -10.09 -2.29
N ARG A 91 -22.87 -10.31 -2.09
CA ARG A 91 -23.85 -10.64 -3.15
C ARG A 91 -24.36 -9.39 -3.87
N ASN A 92 -24.17 -8.22 -3.28
CA ASN A 92 -24.70 -6.96 -3.77
C ASN A 92 -23.68 -6.30 -4.73
N PRO A 93 -24.01 -6.13 -6.03
CA PRO A 93 -23.09 -5.52 -6.99
C PRO A 93 -22.65 -4.09 -6.61
N ALA A 94 -23.49 -3.34 -5.89
CA ALA A 94 -23.14 -2.00 -5.41
C ALA A 94 -22.02 -2.04 -4.38
N GLU A 95 -22.11 -2.93 -3.37
CA GLU A 95 -21.08 -3.12 -2.34
C GLU A 95 -19.77 -3.66 -2.92
N VAL A 96 -19.86 -4.55 -3.93
CA VAL A 96 -18.67 -5.03 -4.65
C VAL A 96 -17.99 -3.88 -5.38
N THR A 97 -18.76 -3.01 -6.03
CA THR A 97 -18.21 -1.84 -6.73
C THR A 97 -17.58 -0.85 -5.76
N GLU A 98 -18.25 -0.55 -4.65
CA GLU A 98 -17.74 0.33 -3.60
C GLU A 98 -16.44 -0.19 -2.99
N SER A 99 -16.40 -1.48 -2.62
CA SER A 99 -15.19 -2.13 -2.09
C SER A 99 -14.03 -2.09 -3.09
N ARG A 100 -14.30 -2.27 -4.39
CA ARG A 100 -13.28 -2.16 -5.44
C ARG A 100 -12.75 -0.73 -5.58
N VAL A 101 -13.65 0.26 -5.59
CA VAL A 101 -13.25 1.68 -5.65
C VAL A 101 -12.43 2.05 -4.42
N GLN A 102 -12.85 1.63 -3.22
CA GLN A 102 -12.12 1.87 -1.98
C GLN A 102 -10.72 1.25 -2.02
N LYS A 103 -10.59 0.03 -2.52
CA LYS A 103 -9.29 -0.63 -2.68
C LYS A 103 -8.39 0.15 -3.65
N ILE A 104 -8.90 0.55 -4.81
CA ILE A 104 -8.15 1.34 -5.79
C ILE A 104 -7.69 2.67 -5.18
N LEU A 105 -8.58 3.37 -4.47
CA LEU A 105 -8.23 4.63 -3.80
C LEU A 105 -7.14 4.41 -2.74
N THR A 106 -7.26 3.35 -1.95
CA THR A 106 -6.28 3.02 -0.91
C THR A 106 -4.92 2.68 -1.51
N ASP A 107 -4.89 1.88 -2.58
CA ASP A 107 -3.65 1.51 -3.29
C ASP A 107 -2.98 2.75 -3.93
N LEU A 108 -3.77 3.65 -4.51
CA LEU A 108 -3.27 4.93 -5.05
C LEU A 108 -2.69 5.82 -3.94
N MET A 109 -3.40 5.95 -2.81
CA MET A 109 -2.94 6.75 -1.67
C MET A 109 -1.67 6.18 -1.05
N ALA A 110 -1.59 4.86 -0.87
CA ALA A 110 -0.40 4.17 -0.35
C ALA A 110 0.83 4.41 -1.25
N GLY A 111 0.65 4.40 -2.57
CA GLY A 111 1.73 4.71 -3.52
C GLY A 111 2.22 6.17 -3.42
N GLU A 112 1.31 7.11 -3.16
CA GLU A 112 1.66 8.53 -3.02
C GLU A 112 2.35 8.83 -1.68
N GLU A 113 2.00 8.16 -0.58
CA GLU A 113 2.70 8.32 0.70
C GLU A 113 4.19 7.97 0.61
N GLU A 114 4.52 6.88 -0.08
CA GLU A 114 5.91 6.46 -0.28
C GLU A 114 6.67 7.46 -1.16
N ARG A 115 6.03 7.98 -2.20
CA ARG A 115 6.60 9.03 -3.04
C ARG A 115 6.88 10.29 -2.24
N ILE A 116 5.93 10.76 -1.44
CA ILE A 116 6.09 11.94 -0.57
C ILE A 116 7.25 11.73 0.40
N ARG A 117 7.35 10.55 1.05
CA ARG A 117 8.48 10.21 1.92
C ARG A 117 9.82 10.24 1.19
N SER A 118 9.88 9.65 -0.01
CA SER A 118 11.11 9.62 -0.81
C SER A 118 11.57 11.04 -1.21
N ILE A 119 10.62 11.93 -1.55
CA ILE A 119 10.89 13.33 -1.88
C ILE A 119 11.40 14.07 -0.65
N ALA A 120 10.78 13.88 0.52
CA ALA A 120 11.23 14.50 1.77
C ALA A 120 12.69 14.13 2.10
N VAL A 121 13.02 12.84 2.01
CA VAL A 121 14.40 12.35 2.23
C VAL A 121 15.38 12.94 1.21
N ALA A 122 14.98 13.06 -0.06
CA ALA A 122 15.81 13.68 -1.09
C ALA A 122 16.05 15.17 -0.82
N LEU A 123 15.02 15.90 -0.39
CA LEU A 123 15.11 17.31 0.00
C LEU A 123 16.05 17.51 1.18
N ASP A 124 15.98 16.67 2.21
CA ASP A 124 16.91 16.74 3.36
C ASP A 124 18.36 16.52 2.94
N LYS A 125 18.61 15.58 2.02
CA LYS A 125 19.96 15.34 1.48
C LYS A 125 20.48 16.54 0.69
N ILE A 126 19.64 17.14 -0.14
CA ILE A 126 20.00 18.36 -0.89
C ILE A 126 20.28 19.51 0.08
N ALA A 127 19.43 19.71 1.08
CA ALA A 127 19.62 20.76 2.07
C ALA A 127 20.95 20.62 2.81
N ALA A 128 21.27 19.42 3.29
CA ALA A 128 22.54 19.14 3.94
C ALA A 128 23.74 19.33 2.99
N GLN A 129 23.59 19.07 1.69
CA GLN A 129 24.65 19.27 0.71
C GLN A 129 24.92 20.75 0.46
N VAL A 130 23.87 21.57 0.36
CA VAL A 130 24.03 23.03 0.17
C VAL A 130 24.66 23.67 1.41
N GLU A 131 24.26 23.27 2.62
CA GLU A 131 24.90 23.72 3.87
C GLU A 131 26.39 23.35 3.90
N ARG A 132 26.75 22.11 3.55
CA ARG A 132 28.16 21.69 3.41
C ARG A 132 28.93 22.50 2.36
N ASN A 133 28.28 22.85 1.25
CA ASN A 133 28.90 23.62 0.19
C ASN A 133 29.19 25.07 0.64
N GLU A 134 28.28 25.68 1.41
CA GLU A 134 28.53 27.00 2.01
C GLU A 134 29.74 26.98 2.93
N THR A 135 29.84 25.99 3.82
CA THR A 135 30.99 25.84 4.73
C THR A 135 32.29 25.67 3.97
N ARG A 136 32.34 24.76 2.98
CA ARG A 136 33.55 24.54 2.17
C ARG A 136 33.98 25.78 1.39
N THR A 137 33.01 26.55 0.89
CA THR A 137 33.31 27.77 0.13
C THR A 137 33.83 28.88 1.04
N LYS A 138 33.38 28.94 2.30
CA LYS A 138 33.97 29.82 3.32
C LYS A 138 35.42 29.42 3.62
N GLU A 139 35.67 28.14 3.88
CA GLU A 139 37.03 27.62 4.12
C GLU A 139 37.98 27.91 2.94
N LEU A 140 37.49 27.77 1.71
CA LEU A 140 38.27 28.03 0.50
C LEU A 140 38.61 29.52 0.36
N LEU A 141 37.68 30.40 0.71
CA LEU A 141 37.92 31.84 0.73
C LEU A 141 38.91 32.23 1.86
N ASP A 142 38.82 31.61 3.03
CA ASP A 142 39.78 31.87 4.11
C ASP A 142 41.19 31.39 3.71
N ALA A 143 41.28 30.24 3.04
CA ALA A 143 42.53 29.73 2.50
C ALA A 143 43.14 30.64 1.42
N ILE A 144 42.33 31.18 0.50
CA ILE A 144 42.84 32.11 -0.53
C ILE A 144 43.29 33.43 0.09
N ASN A 145 42.55 33.95 1.07
CA ASN A 145 42.94 35.18 1.78
C ASN A 145 44.26 34.99 2.51
N ARG A 146 44.45 33.85 3.19
CA ARG A 146 45.72 33.53 3.83
C ARG A 146 46.86 33.36 2.82
N PHE A 147 46.58 32.77 1.66
CA PHE A 147 47.57 32.64 0.58
C PHE A 147 48.02 34.02 0.06
N ARG A 148 47.11 34.98 -0.08
CA ARG A 148 47.42 36.36 -0.47
C ARG A 148 48.29 37.07 0.55
N GLU A 149 47.98 36.94 1.84
CA GLU A 149 48.80 37.52 2.91
C GLU A 149 50.26 37.01 2.87
N LEU A 150 50.45 35.75 2.48
CA LEU A 150 51.77 35.13 2.38
C LEU A 150 52.49 35.42 1.06
N ASN A 151 51.77 35.89 0.03
CA ASN A 151 52.30 36.13 -1.31
C ASN A 151 51.88 37.52 -1.81
N PRO A 152 52.65 38.58 -1.51
CA PRO A 152 52.32 39.95 -1.89
C PRO A 152 52.19 40.16 -3.41
N GLU A 153 52.92 39.38 -4.22
CA GLU A 153 52.86 39.42 -5.70
C GLU A 153 51.66 38.66 -6.27
N PHE A 154 50.75 38.14 -5.44
CA PHE A 154 49.61 37.34 -5.88
C PHE A 154 48.73 38.05 -6.92
N GLU A 155 48.53 39.37 -6.79
CA GLU A 155 47.72 40.14 -7.75
C GLU A 155 48.32 40.14 -9.15
N ASP A 156 49.66 40.09 -9.24
CA ASP A 156 50.40 40.08 -10.51
C ASP A 156 50.63 38.64 -11.04
N MET A 157 50.25 37.61 -10.29
CA MET A 157 50.43 36.22 -10.72
C MET A 157 49.47 35.86 -11.88
N PRO A 158 49.97 35.25 -12.97
CA PRO A 158 49.13 34.76 -14.05
C PRO A 158 48.04 33.81 -13.55
N GLY A 159 46.77 34.18 -13.78
CA GLY A 159 45.61 33.39 -13.37
C GLY A 159 44.99 33.78 -12.02
N GLY A 160 45.61 34.67 -11.23
CA GLY A 160 45.08 35.15 -9.95
C GLY A 160 43.68 35.78 -10.09
N ALA A 161 43.50 36.68 -11.06
CA ALA A 161 42.20 37.31 -11.33
C ALA A 161 41.07 36.31 -11.69
N LYS A 162 41.40 35.21 -12.39
CA LYS A 162 40.41 34.17 -12.73
C LYS A 162 40.04 33.34 -11.51
N LEU A 163 41.04 32.98 -10.68
CA LEU A 163 40.83 32.25 -9.44
C LEU A 163 39.94 33.05 -8.49
N ASP A 164 40.25 34.33 -8.30
CA ASP A 164 39.47 35.25 -7.46
C ASP A 164 38.02 35.35 -7.87
N ARG A 165 37.78 35.52 -9.18
CA ARG A 165 36.44 35.56 -9.74
C ARG A 165 35.66 34.27 -9.46
N LEU A 166 36.25 33.10 -9.74
CA LEU A 166 35.57 31.80 -9.56
C LEU A 166 35.24 31.52 -8.09
N ILE A 167 36.12 31.94 -7.17
CA ILE A 167 35.87 31.80 -5.72
C ILE A 167 34.74 32.73 -5.28
N PHE A 168 34.74 33.97 -5.77
CA PHE A 168 33.69 34.93 -5.46
C PHE A 168 32.32 34.49 -6.01
N GLU A 169 32.27 34.03 -7.27
CA GLU A 169 31.07 33.46 -7.89
C GLU A 169 30.57 32.24 -7.09
N SER A 170 31.46 31.29 -6.76
CA SER A 170 31.11 30.11 -5.96
C SER A 170 30.54 30.48 -4.58
N ARG A 171 31.06 31.54 -3.95
CA ARG A 171 30.56 32.02 -2.66
C ARG A 171 29.18 32.64 -2.78
N GLN A 172 28.94 33.43 -3.83
CA GLN A 172 27.61 33.99 -4.08
C GLN A 172 26.58 32.88 -4.33
N ASP A 173 26.93 31.89 -5.15
CA ASP A 173 26.05 30.76 -5.45
C ASP A 173 25.74 29.93 -4.20
N ALA A 174 26.75 29.65 -3.37
CA ALA A 174 26.55 28.92 -2.12
C ALA A 174 25.65 29.68 -1.13
N LYS A 175 25.85 31.00 -0.99
CA LYS A 175 25.02 31.85 -0.13
C LYS A 175 23.59 31.94 -0.63
N ARG A 176 23.40 32.11 -1.94
CA ARG A 176 22.08 32.13 -2.57
C ARG A 176 21.35 30.80 -2.34
N GLY A 177 22.04 29.68 -2.50
CA GLY A 177 21.49 28.36 -2.24
C GLY A 177 20.98 28.18 -0.80
N THR A 178 21.70 28.69 0.20
CA THR A 178 21.25 28.60 1.59
C THR A 178 20.10 29.56 1.91
N GLU A 179 20.05 30.75 1.31
CA GLU A 179 18.91 31.66 1.41
C GLU A 179 17.63 31.08 0.80
N GLU A 180 17.72 30.48 -0.40
CA GLU A 180 16.60 29.82 -1.07
C GLU A 180 16.06 28.64 -0.23
N LEU A 181 16.95 27.81 0.34
CA LEU A 181 16.57 26.73 1.26
C LEU A 181 15.89 27.22 2.54
N ALA A 182 16.37 28.33 3.12
CA ALA A 182 15.74 28.92 4.30
C ALA A 182 14.32 29.43 3.99
N GLY A 183 14.12 30.02 2.81
CA GLY A 183 12.81 30.45 2.31
C GLY A 183 11.84 29.29 2.11
N LEU A 184 12.32 28.18 1.52
CA LEU A 184 11.53 26.95 1.34
C LEU A 184 11.14 26.32 2.68
N ARG A 185 12.08 26.20 3.63
CA ARG A 185 11.80 25.68 4.99
C ARG A 185 10.74 26.53 5.72
N LYS A 186 10.76 27.85 5.56
CA LYS A 186 9.76 28.75 6.16
C LYS A 186 8.37 28.55 5.54
N SER A 187 8.31 28.38 4.22
CA SER A 187 7.05 28.16 3.49
C SER A 187 6.42 26.81 3.85
N LEU A 188 7.22 25.75 3.98
CA LEU A 188 6.74 24.43 4.41
C LEU A 188 6.14 24.45 5.82
N LYS A 189 6.72 25.21 6.76
CA LYS A 189 6.19 25.37 8.13
C LYS A 189 4.86 26.14 8.21
N GLN A 190 4.42 26.80 7.13
CA GLN A 190 3.15 27.53 7.09
C GLN A 190 2.01 26.71 6.48
N ILE A 191 2.34 25.61 5.81
CA ILE A 191 1.39 24.69 5.17
C ILE A 191 1.11 23.47 6.07
N SER A 192 2.08 23.12 6.93
CA SER A 192 1.94 22.15 8.04
C SER A 192 1.23 22.77 9.24
#